data_AF-A0A6M0GEZ7-F1
#
_entry.id   AF-A0A6M0GEZ7-F1
#
_cell.length_a   1.000
_cell.length_b   1.000
_cell.length_c   1.000
_cell.angle_alpha   90.00
_cell.angle_beta   90.00
_cell.angle_gamma   90.00
#
_symmetry.space_group_name_H-M   'P 1'
#
loop_
_entity.id
_entity.type
_entity.pdbx_description
1 polymer ?
#
loop_
_entity_poly.entity_id
_entity_poly.type
_entity_poly.pdbx_seq_one_letter_code
_entity_poly.pdbx_strand_id
1 'polypeptide(L)'
;MKIENKVALVTGANRGIGKSIVEALIAADASKVYAAVRNLESAQELIDAHGSKVVPLKTDLSDPATITAAAATATDVEIVINNAGVLKNASPLDEHAIVALSFEIDVNVNGLIRVAQAFAPALKQNGGGALVQLNSVASIKNFADFATYSASKAASYSITQALRDKLAEQGTAVVSVHPGPIA
;
A
#
# COMPACT_ATOMS: atom_id res chain seq x y z
N MET A 1 -17.36 7.65 -1.06
CA MET A 1 -17.10 7.55 0.39
C MET A 1 -16.62 8.90 0.88
N LYS A 2 -17.08 9.39 2.04
CA LYS A 2 -16.52 10.58 2.69
C LYS A 2 -15.31 10.15 3.54
N ILE A 3 -14.21 10.93 3.51
CA ILE A 3 -12.99 10.68 4.30
C ILE A 3 -13.10 11.23 5.73
N GLU A 4 -13.92 12.25 5.91
CA GLU A 4 -14.21 12.86 7.21
C GLU A 4 -14.54 11.80 8.27
N ASN A 5 -13.86 11.89 9.41
CA ASN A 5 -13.93 11.01 10.57
C ASN A 5 -13.52 9.54 10.32
N LYS A 6 -12.95 9.21 9.16
CA LYS A 6 -12.49 7.84 8.85
C LYS A 6 -11.13 7.53 9.43
N VAL A 7 -10.92 6.25 9.75
CA VAL A 7 -9.61 5.69 10.11
C VAL A 7 -8.97 5.07 8.87
N ALA A 8 -7.79 5.55 8.51
CA ALA A 8 -7.03 5.08 7.36
C ALA A 8 -5.71 4.43 7.76
N LEU A 9 -5.19 3.55 6.92
CA LEU A 9 -3.83 3.02 6.99
C LEU A 9 -3.11 3.30 5.68
N VAL A 10 -1.86 3.74 5.74
CA VAL A 10 -1.03 4.01 4.56
C VAL A 10 0.29 3.26 4.70
N THR A 11 0.57 2.29 3.82
CA THR A 11 1.88 1.61 3.79
C THR A 11 2.93 2.47 3.10
N GLY A 12 4.18 2.48 3.59
CA GLY A 12 5.23 3.35 3.06
C GLY A 12 4.93 4.83 3.30
N ALA A 13 4.30 5.14 4.43
CA ALA A 13 3.77 6.47 4.77
C ALA A 13 4.83 7.56 4.95
N ASN A 14 6.09 7.22 5.18
CA ASN A 14 7.09 8.18 5.66
C ASN A 14 7.71 9.09 4.58
N ARG A 15 7.41 8.88 3.29
CA ARG A 15 8.04 9.65 2.20
C ARG A 15 7.21 9.64 0.91
N GLY A 16 7.55 10.57 0.01
CA GLY A 16 6.99 10.65 -1.33
C GLY A 16 5.47 10.60 -1.34
N ILE A 17 4.91 9.81 -2.26
CA ILE A 17 3.46 9.62 -2.41
C ILE A 17 2.80 9.22 -1.08
N GLY A 18 3.42 8.32 -0.30
CA GLY A 18 2.85 7.86 0.97
C GLY A 18 2.68 9.00 1.97
N LYS A 19 3.70 9.86 2.11
CA LYS A 19 3.65 11.03 3.00
C LYS A 19 2.55 12.01 2.57
N SER A 20 2.50 12.32 1.27
CA SER A 20 1.48 13.22 0.73
C SER A 20 0.06 12.66 0.88
N ILE A 21 -0.12 11.33 0.80
CA ILE A 21 -1.42 10.70 1.06
C ILE A 21 -1.81 10.84 2.53
N VAL A 22 -0.89 10.65 3.47
CA VAL A 22 -1.18 10.87 4.91
C VAL A 22 -1.62 12.32 5.14
N GLU A 23 -0.86 13.29 4.65
CA GLU A 23 -1.18 14.72 4.77
C GLU A 23 -2.53 15.05 4.16
N ALA A 24 -2.84 14.51 2.98
CA ALA A 24 -4.13 14.72 2.30
C ALA A 24 -5.31 14.08 3.06
N LEU A 25 -5.12 12.90 3.66
CA LEU A 25 -6.15 12.27 4.50
C LEU A 25 -6.45 13.11 5.75
N ILE A 26 -5.41 13.64 6.40
CA ILE A 26 -5.57 14.53 7.55
C ILE A 26 -6.26 15.84 7.16
N ALA A 27 -5.87 16.43 6.03
CA ALA A 27 -6.51 17.64 5.49
C ALA A 27 -7.98 17.41 5.09
N ALA A 28 -8.36 16.17 4.79
CA ALA A 28 -9.73 15.75 4.51
C ALA A 28 -10.48 15.29 5.78
N ASP A 29 -10.00 15.68 6.97
CA ASP A 29 -10.57 15.39 8.28
C ASP A 29 -10.70 13.90 8.62
N ALA A 30 -9.78 13.06 8.14
CA ALA A 30 -9.62 11.72 8.70
C ALA A 30 -9.39 11.82 10.22
N SER A 31 -10.08 10.98 10.99
CA SER A 31 -9.97 10.97 12.46
C SER A 31 -8.61 10.45 12.92
N LYS A 32 -8.06 9.50 12.17
CA LYS A 32 -6.77 8.85 12.45
C LYS A 32 -6.16 8.26 11.19
N VAL A 33 -4.84 8.33 11.07
CA VAL A 33 -4.07 7.66 10.03
C VAL A 33 -2.97 6.80 10.66
N TYR A 34 -3.05 5.49 10.47
CA TYR A 34 -1.96 4.57 10.74
C TYR A 34 -0.87 4.75 9.67
N ALA A 35 0.26 5.33 10.08
CA ALA A 35 1.44 5.45 9.24
C ALA A 35 2.24 4.15 9.28
N ALA A 36 1.96 3.24 8.34
CA ALA A 36 2.60 1.93 8.28
C ALA A 36 3.99 2.02 7.63
N VAL A 37 5.03 1.80 8.43
CA VAL A 37 6.44 2.05 8.07
C VAL A 37 7.36 0.95 8.61
N ARG A 38 8.51 0.75 7.95
CA ARG A 38 9.51 -0.23 8.40
C ARG A 38 10.29 0.23 9.63
N ASN A 39 10.60 1.51 9.77
CA ASN A 39 11.18 2.06 11.00
C ASN A 39 10.19 3.08 11.57
N LEU A 40 9.73 2.91 12.81
CA LEU A 40 8.75 3.80 13.43
C LEU A 40 9.28 5.24 13.55
N GLU A 41 10.58 5.39 13.80
CA GLU A 41 11.24 6.70 13.88
C GLU A 41 11.15 7.47 12.55
N SER A 42 11.01 6.77 11.42
CA SER A 42 10.87 7.43 10.11
C SER A 42 9.53 8.17 9.95
N ALA A 43 8.54 7.90 10.80
CA ALA A 43 7.28 8.62 10.84
C ALA A 43 7.30 9.83 11.78
N GLN A 44 8.42 10.12 12.47
CA GLN A 44 8.49 11.16 13.50
C GLN A 44 8.08 12.53 12.96
N GLU A 45 8.52 12.89 11.75
CA GLU A 45 8.15 14.17 11.14
C GLU A 45 6.63 14.33 10.97
N LEU A 46 5.92 13.26 10.58
CA LEU A 46 4.46 13.27 10.47
C LEU A 46 3.78 13.38 11.84
N ILE A 47 4.35 12.75 12.86
CA ILE A 47 3.84 12.80 14.24
C ILE A 47 4.03 14.20 14.81
N ASP A 48 5.18 14.82 14.59
CA ASP A 48 5.47 16.19 15.05
C ASP A 48 4.52 17.19 14.37
N ALA A 49 4.21 16.99 13.09
CA ALA A 49 3.33 17.86 12.32
C ALA A 49 1.83 17.68 12.62
N HIS A 50 1.38 16.46 12.93
CA HIS A 50 -0.05 16.11 13.00
C HIS A 50 -0.51 15.53 14.35
N GLY A 51 0.41 15.36 15.29
CA GLY A 51 0.15 14.88 16.63
C GLY A 51 -0.50 13.50 16.67
N SER A 52 -1.48 13.33 17.55
CA SER A 52 -2.15 12.05 17.81
C SER A 52 -2.99 11.53 16.65
N LYS A 53 -3.26 12.34 15.62
CA LYS A 53 -3.96 11.86 14.41
C LYS A 53 -3.10 10.90 13.59
N VAL A 54 -1.76 10.96 13.71
CA VAL A 54 -0.86 10.02 13.02
C VAL A 54 -0.32 9.01 14.04
N VAL A 55 -0.62 7.73 13.81
CA VAL A 55 -0.16 6.63 14.66
C VAL A 55 0.84 5.78 13.89
N PRO A 56 2.13 5.74 14.29
CA PRO A 56 3.11 4.91 13.60
C PRO A 56 2.79 3.43 13.81
N LEU A 57 2.90 2.63 12.76
CA LEU A 57 2.63 1.19 12.79
C LEU A 57 3.76 0.44 12.07
N LYS A 58 4.37 -0.55 12.74
CA LYS A 58 5.47 -1.31 12.13
C LYS A 58 4.89 -2.21 11.05
N THR A 59 5.33 -2.04 9.81
CA THR A 59 4.93 -2.88 8.69
C THR A 59 6.05 -2.98 7.68
N ASP A 60 6.43 -4.20 7.36
CA ASP A 60 7.34 -4.54 6.27
C ASP A 60 6.66 -5.54 5.33
N LEU A 61 6.58 -5.20 4.04
CA LEU A 61 5.86 -6.00 3.05
C LEU A 61 6.56 -7.33 2.74
N SER A 62 7.86 -7.44 3.03
CA SER A 62 8.61 -8.70 2.95
C SER A 62 8.53 -9.55 4.23
N ASP A 63 7.93 -9.04 5.31
CA ASP A 63 7.78 -9.78 6.57
C ASP A 63 6.29 -9.95 6.95
N PRO A 64 5.69 -11.12 6.64
CA PRO A 64 4.28 -11.41 6.92
C PRO A 64 3.89 -11.27 8.40
N ALA A 65 4.82 -11.47 9.33
CA ALA A 65 4.53 -11.37 10.76
C ALA A 65 4.22 -9.92 11.16
N THR A 66 4.94 -8.96 10.57
CA THR A 66 4.69 -7.53 10.83
C THR A 66 3.33 -7.07 10.30
N ILE A 67 2.90 -7.59 9.14
CA ILE A 67 1.60 -7.27 8.54
C ILE A 67 0.46 -7.82 9.40
N THR A 68 0.60 -9.07 9.87
CA THR A 68 -0.37 -9.69 10.77
C THR A 68 -0.48 -8.93 12.10
N ALA A 69 0.65 -8.55 12.70
CA ALA A 69 0.67 -7.76 13.92
C ALA A 69 0.05 -6.36 13.73
N ALA A 70 0.30 -5.74 12.58
CA ALA A 70 -0.30 -4.46 12.21
C ALA A 70 -1.83 -4.55 12.12
N ALA A 71 -2.36 -5.58 11.45
CA ALA A 71 -3.80 -5.80 11.33
C ALA A 71 -4.47 -6.13 12.67
N ALA A 72 -3.78 -6.82 13.58
CA ALA A 72 -4.26 -7.07 14.93
C ALA A 72 -4.32 -5.78 15.79
N THR A 73 -3.55 -4.75 15.43
CA THR A 73 -3.53 -3.45 16.13
C THR A 73 -4.52 -2.46 15.52
N ALA A 74 -4.60 -2.39 14.19
CA ALA A 74 -5.41 -1.45 13.44
C ALA A 74 -6.75 -2.06 13.02
N THR A 75 -7.50 -2.58 14.00
CA THR A 75 -8.78 -3.28 13.78
C THR A 75 -9.92 -2.34 13.39
N ASP A 76 -9.78 -1.05 13.66
CA ASP A 76 -10.77 0.00 13.35
C ASP A 76 -10.53 0.66 11.99
N VAL A 77 -9.63 0.13 11.15
CA VAL A 77 -9.35 0.69 9.83
C VAL A 77 -10.55 0.54 8.88
N GLU A 78 -10.87 1.63 8.18
CA GLU A 78 -11.93 1.69 7.17
C GLU A 78 -11.37 1.89 5.76
N ILE A 79 -10.14 2.40 5.66
CA ILE A 79 -9.47 2.68 4.39
C ILE A 79 -8.04 2.16 4.46
N VAL A 80 -7.68 1.22 3.59
CA VAL A 80 -6.31 0.72 3.46
C VAL A 80 -5.71 1.22 2.17
N ILE A 81 -4.71 2.08 2.25
CA ILE A 81 -3.91 2.54 1.12
C ILE A 81 -2.62 1.71 1.07
N ASN A 82 -2.60 0.70 0.21
CA ASN A 82 -1.41 -0.10 -0.01
C ASN A 82 -0.48 0.59 -1.02
N ASN A 83 0.37 1.48 -0.51
CA ASN A 83 1.27 2.34 -1.27
C ASN A 83 2.71 1.83 -1.35
N ALA A 84 3.19 1.11 -0.34
CA ALA A 84 4.56 0.62 -0.32
C ALA A 84 4.90 -0.25 -1.54
N GLY A 85 6.09 -0.04 -2.08
CA GLY A 85 6.62 -0.80 -3.20
C GLY A 85 8.11 -0.54 -3.38
N VAL A 86 8.74 -1.39 -4.18
CA VAL A 86 10.15 -1.34 -4.52
C VAL A 86 10.34 -1.39 -6.03
N LEU A 87 11.45 -0.84 -6.48
CA LEU A 87 11.88 -0.83 -7.87
C LEU A 87 13.37 -1.16 -7.90
N LYS A 88 13.75 -1.97 -8.87
CA LYS A 88 15.12 -2.25 -9.28
C LYS A 88 15.25 -1.89 -10.76
N ASN A 89 16.36 -1.24 -11.09
CA ASN A 89 16.71 -0.97 -12.47
C ASN A 89 17.28 -2.27 -13.04
N ALA A 90 16.51 -2.92 -13.89
CA ALA A 90 16.88 -4.19 -14.51
C ALA A 90 16.15 -4.35 -15.84
N SER A 91 16.94 -4.45 -16.90
CA SER A 91 16.53 -4.94 -18.21
C SER A 91 16.42 -6.46 -18.19
N PRO A 92 15.59 -7.09 -19.06
CA PRO A 92 15.46 -8.56 -19.10
C PRO A 92 16.76 -9.30 -19.43
N LEU A 93 17.74 -8.62 -20.04
CA LEU A 93 19.03 -9.20 -20.43
C LEU A 93 20.14 -8.96 -19.39
N ASP A 94 19.87 -8.21 -18.32
CA ASP A 94 20.84 -7.99 -17.26
C ASP A 94 21.07 -9.27 -16.44
N GLU A 95 22.30 -9.51 -16.01
CA GLU A 95 22.65 -10.69 -15.21
C GLU A 95 21.85 -10.78 -13.89
N HIS A 96 21.50 -9.63 -13.30
CA HIS A 96 20.72 -9.54 -12.06
C HIS A 96 19.20 -9.51 -12.26
N ALA A 97 18.69 -9.64 -13.49
CA ALA A 97 17.27 -9.48 -13.79
C ALA A 97 16.36 -10.41 -12.99
N ILE A 98 16.73 -11.69 -12.84
CA ILE A 98 15.94 -12.67 -12.07
C ILE A 98 15.91 -12.31 -10.59
N VAL A 99 17.05 -11.89 -10.02
CA VAL A 99 17.14 -11.47 -8.60
C VAL A 99 16.30 -10.23 -8.36
N ALA A 100 16.36 -9.26 -9.27
CA ALA A 100 15.53 -8.06 -9.23
C ALA A 100 14.04 -8.40 -9.27
N LEU A 101 13.63 -9.22 -10.24
CA LEU A 101 12.24 -9.66 -10.39
C LEU A 101 11.74 -10.39 -9.15
N SER A 102 12.50 -11.34 -8.59
CA SER A 102 12.09 -12.08 -7.39
C SER A 102 11.87 -11.15 -6.19
N PHE A 103 12.77 -10.17 -5.99
CA PHE A 103 12.63 -9.19 -4.92
C PHE A 103 11.38 -8.31 -5.11
N GLU A 104 11.16 -7.83 -6.34
CA GLU A 104 10.00 -6.99 -6.65
C GLU A 104 8.69 -7.75 -6.58
N ILE A 105 8.63 -9.02 -6.98
CA ILE A 105 7.45 -9.87 -6.83
C ILE A 105 7.13 -10.08 -5.35
N ASP A 106 8.13 -10.38 -4.51
CA ASP A 106 7.87 -10.61 -3.09
C ASP A 106 7.31 -9.38 -2.39
N VAL A 107 7.80 -8.19 -2.72
CA VAL A 107 7.30 -6.95 -2.10
C VAL A 107 6.04 -6.43 -2.79
N ASN A 108 6.06 -6.21 -4.10
CA ASN A 108 4.99 -5.52 -4.83
C ASN A 108 3.75 -6.40 -5.09
N VAL A 109 3.91 -7.73 -5.09
CA VAL A 109 2.82 -8.67 -5.36
C VAL A 109 2.47 -9.46 -4.10
N ASN A 110 3.41 -10.20 -3.52
CA ASN A 110 3.09 -10.99 -2.33
C ASN A 110 2.78 -10.08 -1.14
N GLY A 111 3.53 -8.99 -0.96
CA GLY A 111 3.24 -7.97 0.05
C GLY A 111 1.83 -7.38 -0.08
N LEU A 112 1.38 -7.06 -1.30
CA LEU A 112 0.01 -6.64 -1.57
C LEU A 112 -1.01 -7.68 -1.15
N ILE A 113 -0.81 -8.95 -1.53
CA ILE A 113 -1.73 -10.04 -1.20
C ILE A 113 -1.83 -10.19 0.31
N ARG A 114 -0.68 -10.17 1.01
CA ARG A 114 -0.62 -10.28 2.47
C ARG A 114 -1.36 -9.14 3.16
N VAL A 115 -1.17 -7.89 2.70
CA VAL A 115 -1.90 -6.73 3.23
C VAL A 115 -3.41 -6.88 3.00
N ALA A 116 -3.83 -7.24 1.79
CA ALA A 116 -5.24 -7.44 1.48
C ALA A 116 -5.86 -8.55 2.35
N GLN A 117 -5.18 -9.68 2.51
CA GLN A 117 -5.61 -10.79 3.37
C GLN A 117 -5.73 -10.37 4.84
N ALA A 118 -4.72 -9.67 5.37
CA ALA A 118 -4.68 -9.29 6.78
C ALA A 118 -5.74 -8.25 7.14
N PHE A 119 -6.03 -7.30 6.24
CA PHE A 119 -6.95 -6.20 6.52
C PHE A 119 -8.38 -6.39 5.98
N ALA A 120 -8.64 -7.37 5.11
CA ALA A 120 -10.00 -7.68 4.65
C ALA A 120 -10.99 -7.94 5.80
N PRO A 121 -10.65 -8.65 6.89
CA PRO A 121 -11.55 -8.83 8.03
C PRO A 121 -11.91 -7.52 8.75
N ALA A 122 -10.93 -6.65 8.98
CA ALA A 122 -11.16 -5.33 9.62
C ALA A 122 -12.06 -4.45 8.74
N LEU A 123 -11.76 -4.38 7.43
CA LEU A 123 -12.58 -3.67 6.46
C LEU A 123 -14.04 -4.18 6.45
N LYS A 124 -14.24 -5.50 6.45
CA LYS A 124 -15.57 -6.11 6.55
C LYS A 124 -16.29 -5.73 7.84
N GLN A 125 -15.61 -5.83 8.98
CA GLN A 125 -16.16 -5.50 10.29
C GLN A 125 -16.60 -4.03 10.37
N ASN A 126 -15.87 -3.14 9.70
CA ASN A 126 -16.12 -1.70 9.70
C ASN A 126 -17.05 -1.26 8.54
N GLY A 127 -17.83 -2.16 7.97
CA GLY A 127 -18.87 -1.84 6.98
C GLY A 127 -18.38 -1.86 5.53
N GLY A 128 -17.32 -2.59 5.23
CA GLY A 128 -16.78 -2.81 3.88
C GLY A 128 -15.62 -1.86 3.58
N GLY A 129 -15.75 -0.56 3.80
CA GLY A 129 -14.63 0.36 3.65
C GLY A 129 -14.02 0.41 2.23
N ALA A 130 -12.72 0.69 2.13
CA ALA A 130 -11.99 0.70 0.86
C ALA A 130 -10.56 0.14 0.95
N LEU A 131 -10.13 -0.57 -0.08
CA LEU A 131 -8.74 -0.94 -0.35
C LEU A 131 -8.26 -0.19 -1.60
N VAL A 132 -7.26 0.68 -1.45
CA VAL A 132 -6.65 1.43 -2.55
C VAL A 132 -5.27 0.86 -2.82
N GLN A 133 -5.06 0.33 -4.02
CA GLN A 133 -3.76 -0.17 -4.45
C GLN A 133 -3.02 0.86 -5.30
N LEU A 134 -1.79 1.20 -4.89
CA LEU A 134 -0.89 1.96 -5.74
C LEU A 134 -0.15 1.00 -6.68
N ASN A 135 -0.55 1.02 -7.94
CA ASN A 135 0.17 0.42 -9.04
C ASN A 135 1.08 1.49 -9.68
N SER A 136 1.14 1.52 -11.01
CA SER A 136 1.95 2.47 -11.78
C SER A 136 1.45 2.44 -13.21
N VAL A 137 1.73 3.48 -14.01
CA VAL A 137 1.65 3.37 -15.47
C VAL A 137 2.49 2.20 -16.01
N ALA A 138 3.53 1.79 -15.28
CA ALA A 138 4.34 0.60 -15.58
C ALA A 138 3.56 -0.73 -15.53
N SER A 139 2.37 -0.76 -14.92
CA SER A 139 1.53 -1.96 -14.92
C SER A 139 0.79 -2.19 -16.23
N ILE A 140 0.68 -1.17 -17.08
CA ILE A 140 -0.05 -1.21 -18.37
C ILE A 140 0.86 -0.93 -19.57
N LYS A 141 2.06 -0.39 -19.35
CA LYS A 141 3.09 -0.16 -20.37
C LYS A 141 4.46 -0.51 -19.80
N ASN A 142 5.23 -1.34 -20.50
CA ASN A 142 6.58 -1.69 -20.09
C ASN A 142 7.59 -0.56 -20.39
N PHE A 143 8.62 -0.47 -19.55
CA PHE A 143 9.81 0.34 -19.76
C PHE A 143 11.04 -0.56 -19.67
N ALA A 144 11.85 -0.63 -20.74
CA ALA A 144 12.89 -1.64 -20.90
C ALA A 144 13.89 -1.70 -19.73
N ASP A 145 14.36 -0.54 -19.25
CA ASP A 145 15.32 -0.44 -18.14
C ASP A 145 14.71 -0.79 -16.76
N PHE A 146 13.39 -0.93 -16.70
CA PHE A 146 12.61 -1.27 -15.50
C PHE A 146 11.66 -2.43 -15.82
N ALA A 147 12.09 -3.37 -16.67
CA ALA A 147 11.20 -4.40 -17.18
C ALA A 147 10.71 -5.34 -16.09
N THR A 148 11.58 -5.67 -15.12
CA THR A 148 11.22 -6.51 -13.96
C THR A 148 10.21 -5.81 -13.06
N TYR A 149 10.42 -4.51 -12.80
CA TYR A 149 9.47 -3.68 -12.06
C TYR A 149 8.11 -3.62 -12.77
N SER A 150 8.12 -3.37 -14.09
CA SER A 150 6.93 -3.33 -14.93
C SER A 150 6.16 -4.65 -14.86
N ALA A 151 6.87 -5.78 -14.93
CA ALA A 151 6.27 -7.10 -14.76
C ALA A 151 5.64 -7.28 -13.37
N SER A 152 6.34 -6.87 -12.29
CA SER A 152 5.80 -6.95 -10.94
C SER A 152 4.53 -6.10 -10.76
N LYS A 153 4.48 -4.91 -11.37
CA LYS A 153 3.32 -4.02 -11.32
C LYS A 153 2.17 -4.50 -12.21
N ALA A 154 2.46 -5.12 -13.35
CA ALA A 154 1.44 -5.77 -14.18
C ALA A 154 0.78 -6.94 -13.41
N ALA A 155 1.57 -7.78 -12.74
CA ALA A 155 1.07 -8.84 -11.87
C ALA A 155 0.24 -8.27 -10.71
N SER A 156 0.76 -7.25 -10.01
CA SER A 156 0.05 -6.54 -8.94
C SER A 156 -1.31 -5.98 -9.40
N TYR A 157 -1.36 -5.39 -10.59
CA TYR A 157 -2.61 -4.90 -11.19
C TYR A 157 -3.59 -6.02 -11.55
N SER A 158 -3.11 -7.13 -12.12
CA SER A 158 -3.95 -8.31 -12.37
C SER A 158 -4.58 -8.87 -11.09
N ILE A 159 -3.80 -8.95 -10.01
CA ILE A 159 -4.30 -9.39 -8.70
C ILE A 159 -5.30 -8.37 -8.12
N THR A 160 -5.04 -7.08 -8.28
CA THR A 160 -5.95 -6.02 -7.82
C THR A 160 -7.35 -6.16 -8.44
N GLN A 161 -7.44 -6.56 -9.71
CA GLN A 161 -8.71 -6.82 -10.38
C GLN A 161 -9.47 -7.99 -9.73
N ALA A 162 -8.78 -9.10 -9.43
CA ALA A 162 -9.40 -10.22 -8.72
C ALA A 162 -9.83 -9.85 -7.29
N LEU A 163 -9.02 -9.05 -6.58
CA LEU A 163 -9.39 -8.53 -5.25
C LEU A 163 -10.65 -7.68 -5.31
N ARG A 164 -10.86 -6.91 -6.37
CA ARG A 164 -12.08 -6.12 -6.55
C ARG A 164 -13.34 -6.98 -6.54
N ASP A 165 -13.32 -8.09 -7.26
CA ASP A 165 -14.46 -9.00 -7.32
C ASP A 165 -14.70 -9.70 -5.97
N LYS A 166 -13.61 -10.14 -5.30
CA LYS A 166 -13.71 -10.86 -4.03
C LYS A 166 -14.07 -9.99 -2.84
N LEU A 167 -13.56 -8.77 -2.79
CA LEU A 167 -13.83 -7.84 -1.69
C LEU A 167 -15.18 -7.13 -1.85
N ALA A 168 -15.76 -7.12 -3.06
CA ALA A 168 -17.13 -6.65 -3.28
C ALA A 168 -18.18 -7.48 -2.52
N GLU A 169 -17.94 -8.79 -2.31
CA GLU A 169 -18.83 -9.69 -1.56
C GLU A 169 -19.02 -9.24 -0.09
N GLN A 170 -18.07 -8.47 0.45
CA GLN A 170 -18.10 -7.90 1.80
C GLN A 170 -18.29 -6.37 1.82
N GLY A 171 -18.69 -5.78 0.68
CA GLY A 171 -18.95 -4.34 0.57
C GLY A 171 -17.69 -3.46 0.53
N THR A 172 -16.50 -4.04 0.39
CA THR A 172 -15.25 -3.29 0.30
C THR A 172 -15.01 -2.81 -1.13
N ALA A 173 -14.88 -1.50 -1.31
CA ALA A 173 -14.49 -0.93 -2.59
C ALA A 173 -13.00 -1.15 -2.85
N VAL A 174 -12.63 -1.62 -4.05
CA VAL A 174 -11.22 -1.70 -4.47
C VAL A 174 -10.95 -0.67 -5.56
N VAL A 175 -9.94 0.17 -5.35
CA VAL A 175 -9.49 1.20 -6.30
C VAL A 175 -8.05 0.94 -6.67
N SER A 176 -7.74 1.02 -7.96
CA SER A 176 -6.35 0.97 -8.44
C SER A 176 -5.92 2.33 -8.95
N VAL A 177 -4.78 2.80 -8.47
CA VAL A 177 -4.18 4.08 -8.87
C VAL A 177 -2.91 3.78 -9.66
N HIS A 178 -2.72 4.47 -10.79
CA HIS A 178 -1.60 4.26 -11.70
C HIS A 178 -0.79 5.56 -11.86
N PRO A 179 0.05 5.93 -10.87
CA PRO A 179 0.88 7.12 -10.99
C PRO A 179 1.83 7.01 -12.18
N GLY A 180 2.01 8.14 -12.87
CA GLY A 180 3.14 8.35 -13.77
C GLY A 180 4.45 8.56 -13.00
N PRO A 181 5.53 9.01 -13.67
CA PRO A 181 6.71 9.50 -12.97
C PRO A 181 6.34 10.65 -12.02
N ILE A 182 6.77 10.53 -10.75
CA ILE A 182 6.57 11.54 -9.72
C ILE A 182 7.96 12.07 -9.34
N ALA A 183 8.13 13.39 -9.38
CA ALA A 183 9.35 14.10 -8.99
C ALA A 183 9.27 14.54 -7.52
#